data_AF-A0A7J2MAE6-F1
#
_entry.id   AF-A0A7J2MAE6-F1
#
_cell.length_a   1.000
_cell.length_b   1.000
_cell.length_c   1.000
_cell.angle_alpha   90.00
_cell.angle_beta   90.00
_cell.angle_gamma   90.00
#
_symmetry.space_group_name_H-M   'P 1'
#
loop_
_entity.id
_entity.type
_entity.pdbx_description
1 polymer ?
#
loop_
_entity_poly.entity_id
_entity_poly.type
_entity_poly.pdbx_seq_one_letter_code
_entity_poly.pdbx_strand_id
1 'polypeptide(L)'
;MIRYSTISLPKELYDKLQEMIEEKPAMGYSSVADFCKEAIRLHVEEIKKELRNDFLRKIDVPLLFKKIERLSAVDAGKYGEMFEKMGCMSFMFSSDFKIKECNYSFFSNLGYGSKEEMIGMDIEDIFDDPKLKSRIKRETLRDYEVKAVRKDGKTIDVLLSIGKLKGRNYIGAAKDVTVKNYL
;
A
#
# COMPACT_ATOMS: atom_id res chain seq x y z
N MET A 1 42.84 27.19 11.53
CA MET A 1 42.55 28.62 11.81
C MET A 1 41.09 28.86 11.46
N ILE A 2 40.23 29.18 12.44
CA ILE A 2 38.81 29.47 12.17
C ILE A 2 38.76 30.80 11.41
N ARG A 3 38.14 30.82 10.23
CA ARG A 3 37.95 32.04 9.44
C ARG A 3 36.68 32.74 9.94
N TYR A 4 36.86 33.89 10.55
CA TYR A 4 35.74 34.72 11.01
C TYR A 4 35.41 35.76 9.95
N SER A 5 34.13 35.99 9.72
CA SER A 5 33.60 37.11 8.94
C SER A 5 33.06 38.18 9.89
N THR A 6 33.37 39.44 9.63
CA THR A 6 32.84 40.55 10.42
C THR A 6 31.40 40.84 10.00
N ILE A 7 30.52 41.06 10.99
CA ILE A 7 29.15 41.52 10.76
C ILE A 7 29.07 42.95 11.31
N SER A 8 28.60 43.88 10.50
CA SER A 8 28.42 45.27 10.90
C SER A 8 27.02 45.48 11.46
N LEU A 9 26.93 46.16 12.60
CA LEU A 9 25.67 46.60 13.18
C LEU A 9 25.49 48.11 12.93
N PRO A 10 24.25 48.59 12.72
CA PRO A 10 23.97 50.02 12.75
C PRO A 10 24.42 50.61 14.08
N LYS A 11 25.08 51.76 14.03
CA LYS A 11 25.75 52.34 15.21
C LYS A 11 24.78 52.57 16.37
N GLU A 12 23.59 53.10 16.09
CA GLU A 12 22.55 53.34 17.10
C GLU A 12 22.10 52.06 17.81
N LEU A 13 22.04 50.94 17.09
CA LEU A 13 21.68 49.65 17.67
C LEU A 13 22.82 49.08 18.51
N TYR A 14 24.06 49.24 18.06
CA TYR A 14 25.24 48.83 18.80
C TYR A 14 25.34 49.60 20.12
N ASP A 15 25.23 50.93 20.07
CA ASP A 15 25.36 51.81 21.24
C ASP A 15 24.28 51.48 22.28
N LYS A 16 23.04 51.24 21.83
CA LYS A 16 21.94 50.83 22.72
C LYS A 16 22.16 49.45 23.36
N LEU A 17 22.67 48.48 22.59
CA LEU A 17 23.00 47.16 23.14
C LEU A 17 24.17 47.24 24.12
N GLN A 18 25.14 48.12 23.86
CA GLN A 18 26.26 48.33 24.76
C GLN A 18 25.80 48.94 26.08
N GLU A 19 25.00 50.02 26.04
CA GLU A 19 24.41 50.65 27.23
C GLU A 19 23.62 49.62 28.05
N MET A 20 22.80 48.80 27.41
CA MET A 20 22.03 47.74 28.10
C MET A 20 22.92 46.69 28.80
N ILE A 21 24.03 46.30 28.19
CA ILE A 21 24.97 45.32 28.76
C ILE A 21 25.70 45.93 29.96
N GLU A 22 26.10 47.19 29.85
CA GLU A 22 26.80 47.92 30.92
C GLU A 22 25.89 48.21 32.11
N GLU A 23 24.63 48.61 31.87
CA GLU A 23 23.65 48.87 32.93
C GLU A 23 23.19 47.60 33.66
N LYS A 24 23.26 46.43 33.00
CA LYS A 24 22.80 45.14 33.57
C LYS A 24 23.84 44.02 33.38
N PRO A 25 24.96 44.07 34.12
CA PRO A 25 26.03 43.07 34.01
C PRO A 25 25.60 41.65 34.38
N ALA A 26 24.53 41.53 35.18
CA ALA A 26 23.95 40.24 35.56
C ALA A 26 23.42 39.42 34.37
N MET A 27 23.26 40.03 33.19
CA MET A 27 22.94 39.29 31.95
C MET A 27 24.10 38.41 31.46
N GLY A 28 25.32 38.60 31.98
CA GLY A 28 26.45 37.70 31.74
C GLY A 28 27.14 37.88 30.38
N TYR A 29 26.85 38.97 29.66
CA TYR A 29 27.50 39.29 28.40
C TYR A 29 28.67 40.24 28.62
N SER A 30 29.85 39.88 28.12
CA SER A 30 31.05 40.70 28.19
C SER A 30 31.14 41.75 27.09
N SER A 31 30.40 41.56 26.00
CA SER A 31 30.39 42.48 24.86
C SER A 31 29.14 42.32 24.01
N VAL A 32 28.85 43.34 23.20
CA VAL A 32 27.80 43.30 22.17
C VAL A 32 28.04 42.17 21.16
N ALA A 33 29.30 41.79 20.91
CA ALA A 33 29.61 40.69 20.01
C ALA A 33 29.25 39.32 20.61
N ASP A 34 29.48 39.12 21.91
CA ASP A 34 29.16 37.86 22.60
C ASP A 34 27.64 37.67 22.72
N PHE A 35 26.99 38.72 23.21
CA PHE A 35 25.79 39.32 22.64
C PHE A 35 25.10 38.58 21.48
N CYS A 36 25.43 39.12 20.30
CA CYS A 36 24.87 38.72 19.03
C CYS A 36 25.22 37.28 18.65
N LYS A 37 26.41 36.77 19.00
CA LYS A 37 26.78 35.39 18.67
C LYS A 37 25.84 34.38 19.33
N GLU A 38 25.55 34.56 20.62
CA GLU A 38 24.67 33.64 21.33
C GLU A 38 23.21 33.79 20.88
N ALA A 39 22.75 35.02 20.65
CA ALA A 39 21.43 35.27 20.10
C ALA A 39 21.23 34.59 18.73
N ILE A 40 22.20 34.71 17.83
CA ILE A 40 22.18 34.04 16.52
C ILE A 40 22.17 32.51 16.70
N ARG A 41 23.00 31.97 17.61
CA ARG A 41 23.06 30.53 17.86
C ARG A 41 21.73 29.97 18.33
N LEU A 42 21.10 30.61 19.31
CA LEU A 42 19.80 30.21 19.84
C LEU A 42 18.73 30.27 18.75
N HIS A 43 18.72 31.34 17.95
CA HIS A 43 17.76 31.49 16.86
C HIS A 43 17.92 30.42 15.78
N VAL A 44 19.16 30.06 15.42
CA VAL A 44 19.42 28.98 14.45
C VAL A 44 18.95 27.62 14.97
N GLU A 45 19.15 27.31 16.25
CA GLU A 45 18.66 26.06 16.85
C GLU A 45 17.13 26.01 16.89
N GLU A 46 16.48 27.14 17.14
CA GLU A 46 15.03 27.28 17.05
C GLU A 46 14.51 27.03 15.63
N ILE A 47 15.11 27.67 14.62
CA ILE A 47 14.80 27.43 13.20
C ILE A 47 14.95 25.94 12.84
N LYS A 48 16.04 25.28 13.27
CA LYS A 48 16.23 23.83 13.01
C LYS A 48 15.17 22.97 13.67
N LYS A 49 14.71 23.34 14.87
CA LYS A 49 13.67 22.62 15.60
C LYS A 49 12.32 22.78 14.89
N GLU A 50 12.01 23.98 14.41
CA GLU A 50 10.83 24.24 13.58
C GLU A 50 10.87 23.44 12.28
N LEU A 51 11.97 23.47 11.54
CA LEU A 51 12.13 22.70 10.30
C LEU A 51 11.93 21.19 10.52
N ARG A 52 12.42 20.64 11.63
CA ARG A 52 12.19 19.23 12.01
C ARG A 52 10.72 18.95 12.30
N ASN A 53 10.07 19.82 13.08
CA ASN A 53 8.67 19.67 13.41
C ASN A 53 7.77 19.79 12.17
N ASP A 54 8.10 20.72 11.26
CA ASP A 54 7.43 20.87 9.98
C ASP A 54 7.63 19.66 9.07
N PHE A 55 8.84 19.10 9.04
CA PHE A 55 9.14 17.87 8.30
C PHE A 55 8.28 16.70 8.78
N LEU A 56 8.18 16.51 10.11
CA LEU A 56 7.36 15.46 10.70
C LEU A 56 5.86 15.68 10.49
N ARG A 57 5.40 16.93 10.43
CA ARG A 57 4.00 17.27 10.11
C ARG A 57 3.65 17.06 8.63
N LYS A 58 4.62 17.23 7.73
CA LYS A 58 4.43 17.04 6.27
C LYS A 58 4.52 15.58 5.84
N ILE A 59 5.08 14.71 6.68
CA ILE A 59 5.12 13.26 6.41
C ILE A 59 3.81 12.62 6.89
N ASP A 60 3.00 12.17 5.95
CA ASP A 60 1.88 11.27 6.20
C ASP A 60 2.43 9.86 6.48
N VAL A 61 2.67 9.59 7.77
CA VAL A 61 3.19 8.32 8.26
C VAL A 61 2.32 7.13 7.82
N PRO A 62 0.97 7.18 7.91
CA PRO A 62 0.10 6.17 7.30
C PRO A 62 0.32 5.92 5.80
N LEU A 63 0.45 6.98 4.99
CA LEU A 63 0.73 6.84 3.56
C LEU A 63 2.12 6.24 3.30
N LEU A 64 3.10 6.56 4.14
CA LEU A 64 4.43 5.95 4.08
C LEU A 64 4.36 4.45 4.39
N PHE A 65 3.60 4.05 5.41
CA PHE A 65 3.34 2.65 5.72
C PHE A 65 2.61 1.92 4.59
N LYS A 66 1.61 2.57 3.97
CA LYS A 66 0.92 2.03 2.78
C LYS A 66 1.87 1.87 1.58
N LYS A 67 2.84 2.77 1.42
CA LYS A 67 3.91 2.62 0.41
C LYS A 67 4.88 1.49 0.75
N ILE A 68 5.20 1.30 2.03
CA ILE A 68 6.05 0.19 2.51
C ILE A 68 5.32 -1.16 2.34
N GLU A 69 4.02 -1.24 2.61
CA GLU A 69 3.18 -2.42 2.31
C GLU A 69 3.15 -2.73 0.81
N ARG A 70 3.01 -1.71 -0.03
CA ARG A 70 3.11 -1.84 -1.49
C ARG A 70 4.51 -2.28 -1.94
N LEU A 71 5.57 -1.87 -1.24
CA LEU A 71 6.95 -2.32 -1.48
C LEU A 71 7.19 -3.78 -1.04
N SER A 72 6.55 -4.26 0.02
CA SER A 72 6.52 -5.70 0.35
C SER A 72 5.73 -6.54 -0.67
N ALA A 73 4.88 -5.90 -1.47
CA ALA A 73 4.28 -6.50 -2.66
C ALA A 73 5.18 -6.38 -3.91
N VAL A 74 6.46 -6.01 -3.83
CA VAL A 74 7.31 -5.84 -5.05
C VAL A 74 7.85 -7.14 -5.63
N ASP A 75 7.64 -8.29 -4.99
CA ASP A 75 7.64 -9.58 -5.71
C ASP A 75 6.33 -9.82 -6.51
N ALA A 76 5.31 -8.95 -6.36
CA ALA A 76 4.04 -9.02 -7.10
C ALA A 76 4.16 -8.70 -8.58
N GLY A 77 5.30 -8.17 -9.06
CA GLY A 77 5.57 -8.14 -10.49
C GLY A 77 5.69 -9.56 -11.05
N LYS A 78 6.57 -10.38 -10.47
CA LYS A 78 6.82 -11.76 -10.95
C LYS A 78 5.70 -12.72 -10.59
N TYR A 79 5.18 -12.68 -9.35
CA TYR A 79 4.05 -13.55 -8.97
C TYR A 79 2.74 -13.10 -9.60
N GLY A 80 2.53 -11.80 -9.76
CA GLY A 80 1.37 -11.27 -10.50
C GLY A 80 1.46 -11.65 -11.98
N GLU A 81 2.63 -11.49 -12.61
CA GLU A 81 2.86 -11.94 -13.98
C GLU A 81 2.67 -13.46 -14.13
N MET A 82 3.16 -14.25 -13.17
CA MET A 82 2.93 -15.70 -13.14
C MET A 82 1.44 -16.02 -13.02
N PHE A 83 0.74 -15.40 -12.06
CA PHE A 83 -0.70 -15.58 -11.86
C PHE A 83 -1.51 -15.24 -13.12
N GLU A 84 -1.20 -14.11 -13.76
CA GLU A 84 -1.85 -13.69 -15.01
C GLU A 84 -1.56 -14.63 -16.18
N LYS A 85 -0.34 -15.19 -16.25
CA LYS A 85 0.07 -16.12 -17.31
C LYS A 85 -0.26 -17.59 -17.04
N MET A 86 -0.76 -17.94 -15.86
CA MET A 86 -1.14 -19.31 -15.53
C MET A 86 -2.26 -19.80 -16.45
N GLY A 87 -2.06 -20.93 -17.11
CA GLY A 87 -3.02 -21.52 -18.06
C GLY A 87 -4.25 -22.19 -17.42
N CYS A 88 -4.39 -22.10 -16.09
CA CYS A 88 -5.60 -22.53 -15.39
C CYS A 88 -6.38 -21.30 -14.87
N MET A 89 -7.70 -21.43 -14.81
CA MET A 89 -8.59 -20.39 -14.34
C MET A 89 -8.37 -20.19 -12.84
N SER A 90 -7.66 -19.13 -12.45
CA SER A 90 -7.23 -18.90 -11.07
C SER A 90 -7.90 -17.65 -10.51
N PHE A 91 -8.37 -17.73 -9.27
CA PHE A 91 -9.15 -16.66 -8.66
C PHE A 91 -9.04 -16.64 -7.14
N MET A 92 -9.40 -15.50 -6.55
CA MET A 92 -9.49 -15.30 -5.11
C MET A 92 -10.86 -14.72 -4.76
N PHE A 93 -11.39 -15.11 -3.61
CA PHE A 93 -12.65 -14.59 -3.09
C PHE A 93 -12.62 -14.46 -1.56
N SER A 94 -13.44 -13.56 -1.03
CA SER A 94 -13.52 -13.30 0.42
C SER A 94 -14.55 -14.20 1.11
N SER A 95 -14.63 -14.11 2.44
CA SER A 95 -15.58 -14.87 3.26
C SER A 95 -17.07 -14.58 3.00
N ASP A 96 -17.38 -13.50 2.30
CA ASP A 96 -18.72 -13.20 1.76
C ASP A 96 -18.96 -13.85 0.39
N PHE A 97 -18.04 -14.70 -0.07
CA PHE A 97 -18.08 -15.46 -1.33
C PHE A 97 -18.06 -14.63 -2.61
N LYS A 98 -17.60 -13.38 -2.51
CA LYS A 98 -17.45 -12.50 -3.66
C LYS A 98 -16.05 -12.55 -4.23
N ILE A 99 -15.94 -12.63 -5.55
CA ILE A 99 -14.66 -12.57 -6.28
C ILE A 99 -13.94 -11.26 -5.94
N LYS A 100 -12.65 -11.37 -5.63
CA LYS A 100 -11.76 -10.24 -5.32
C LYS A 100 -10.65 -10.05 -6.34
N GLU A 101 -10.23 -11.14 -6.99
CA GLU A 101 -9.22 -11.11 -8.04
C GLU A 101 -9.36 -12.36 -8.91
N CYS A 102 -9.03 -12.26 -10.19
CA CYS A 102 -8.96 -13.40 -11.10
C CYS A 102 -7.96 -13.14 -12.22
N ASN A 103 -7.36 -14.21 -12.76
CA ASN A 103 -6.40 -14.09 -13.85
C ASN A 103 -7.06 -14.05 -15.22
N TYR A 104 -6.26 -13.76 -16.25
CA TYR A 104 -6.67 -13.83 -17.67
C TYR A 104 -7.48 -15.09 -18.01
N SER A 105 -6.95 -16.27 -17.70
CA SER A 105 -7.59 -17.54 -18.05
C SER A 105 -9.01 -17.65 -17.47
N PHE A 106 -9.25 -17.16 -16.24
CA PHE A 106 -10.55 -17.25 -15.59
C PHE A 106 -11.62 -16.45 -16.34
N PHE A 107 -11.40 -15.15 -16.55
CA PHE A 107 -12.42 -14.32 -17.19
C PHE A 107 -12.55 -14.62 -18.69
N SER A 108 -11.44 -14.92 -19.38
CA SER A 108 -11.47 -15.21 -20.82
C SER A 108 -12.20 -16.52 -21.12
N ASN A 109 -11.95 -17.58 -20.34
CA ASN A 109 -12.57 -18.88 -20.56
C ASN A 109 -14.07 -18.85 -20.24
N LEU A 110 -14.49 -18.02 -19.29
CA LEU A 110 -15.89 -17.81 -18.96
C LEU A 110 -16.59 -16.81 -19.89
N GLY A 111 -15.86 -16.19 -20.84
CA GLY A 111 -16.42 -15.31 -21.87
C GLY A 111 -16.66 -13.87 -21.42
N TYR A 112 -16.00 -13.41 -20.35
CA TYR A 112 -16.01 -12.03 -19.90
C TYR A 112 -14.91 -11.22 -20.61
N GLY A 113 -15.15 -9.93 -20.84
CA GLY A 113 -14.21 -9.07 -21.57
C GLY A 113 -13.06 -8.56 -20.70
N SER A 114 -13.27 -8.51 -19.39
CA SER A 114 -12.30 -8.02 -18.42
C SER A 114 -12.57 -8.63 -17.03
N LYS A 115 -11.56 -8.58 -16.15
CA LYS A 115 -11.73 -9.07 -14.78
C LYS A 115 -12.67 -8.19 -13.96
N GLU A 116 -12.75 -6.89 -14.27
CA GLU A 116 -13.60 -5.90 -13.59
C GLU A 116 -15.08 -6.29 -13.61
N GLU A 117 -15.53 -6.95 -14.68
CA GLU A 117 -16.90 -7.47 -14.79
C GLU A 117 -17.20 -8.62 -13.82
N MET A 118 -16.15 -9.33 -13.38
CA MET A 118 -16.27 -10.48 -12.48
C MET A 118 -16.04 -10.11 -11.02
N ILE A 119 -15.34 -9.01 -10.74
CA ILE A 119 -15.08 -8.58 -9.36
C ILE A 119 -16.42 -8.29 -8.66
N GLY A 120 -16.61 -8.91 -7.50
CA GLY A 120 -17.83 -8.76 -6.71
C GLY A 120 -18.95 -9.75 -7.04
N MET A 121 -18.85 -10.51 -8.15
CA MET A 121 -19.76 -11.64 -8.44
C MET A 121 -19.66 -12.69 -7.33
N ASP A 122 -20.77 -13.36 -7.06
CA ASP A 122 -20.78 -14.48 -6.13
C ASP A 122 -20.26 -15.74 -6.84
N ILE A 123 -19.49 -16.58 -6.14
CA ILE A 123 -18.98 -17.83 -6.74
C ILE A 123 -20.11 -18.76 -7.20
N GLU A 124 -21.29 -18.71 -6.59
CA GLU A 124 -22.45 -19.53 -6.99
C GLU A 124 -23.12 -19.02 -8.28
N ASP A 125 -22.86 -17.78 -8.69
CA ASP A 125 -23.27 -17.29 -10.01
C ASP A 125 -22.39 -17.86 -11.14
N ILE A 126 -21.19 -18.36 -10.78
CA ILE A 126 -20.18 -18.88 -11.71
C ILE A 126 -20.19 -20.40 -11.71
N PHE A 127 -20.32 -21.04 -10.55
CA PHE A 127 -20.28 -22.50 -10.40
C PHE A 127 -21.65 -23.03 -9.98
N ASP A 128 -22.22 -23.91 -10.81
CA ASP A 128 -23.56 -24.47 -10.66
C ASP A 128 -23.59 -25.59 -9.60
N ASP A 129 -23.36 -25.22 -8.34
CA ASP A 129 -23.64 -26.05 -7.15
C ASP A 129 -24.21 -25.17 -6.02
N PRO A 130 -25.53 -25.23 -5.75
CA PRO A 130 -26.18 -24.49 -4.66
C PRO A 130 -25.65 -24.82 -3.26
N LYS A 131 -24.86 -25.90 -3.10
CA LYS A 131 -24.24 -26.29 -1.83
C LYS A 131 -22.78 -25.87 -1.75
N LEU A 132 -22.22 -25.24 -2.77
CA LEU A 132 -20.78 -24.94 -2.88
C LEU A 132 -20.27 -24.16 -1.66
N LYS A 133 -20.95 -23.07 -1.27
CA LYS A 133 -20.57 -22.29 -0.08
C LYS A 133 -20.52 -23.11 1.19
N SER A 134 -21.49 -24.01 1.37
CA SER A 134 -21.56 -24.86 2.56
C SER A 134 -20.41 -25.87 2.61
N ARG A 135 -20.00 -26.41 1.45
CA ARG A 135 -18.86 -27.31 1.32
C ARG A 135 -17.55 -26.61 1.63
N ILE A 136 -17.29 -25.45 1.01
CA ILE A 136 -16.07 -24.65 1.21
C ILE A 136 -15.86 -24.27 2.69
N LYS A 137 -16.94 -24.01 3.43
CA LYS A 137 -16.85 -23.72 4.88
C LYS A 137 -16.34 -24.92 5.66
N ARG A 138 -16.82 -26.12 5.33
CA ARG A 138 -16.54 -27.37 6.04
C ARG A 138 -15.18 -27.96 5.71
N GLU A 139 -14.77 -27.92 4.45
CA GLU A 139 -13.57 -28.63 3.97
C GLU A 139 -12.85 -27.89 2.84
N THR A 140 -11.63 -28.35 2.54
CA THR A 140 -10.87 -27.92 1.36
C THR A 140 -11.34 -28.75 0.18
N LEU A 141 -11.66 -28.11 -0.94
CA LEU A 141 -12.05 -28.82 -2.17
C LEU A 141 -10.82 -29.09 -3.02
N ARG A 142 -10.71 -30.30 -3.55
CA ARG A 142 -9.65 -30.72 -4.48
C ARG A 142 -10.31 -31.45 -5.64
N ASP A 143 -10.03 -30.97 -6.85
CA ASP A 143 -10.51 -31.53 -8.12
C ASP A 143 -12.02 -31.87 -8.09
N TYR A 144 -12.82 -31.00 -7.48
CA TYR A 144 -14.25 -31.17 -7.36
C TYR A 144 -14.91 -30.90 -8.72
N GLU A 145 -15.57 -31.91 -9.28
CA GLU A 145 -16.32 -31.76 -10.53
C GLU A 145 -17.55 -30.88 -10.33
N VAL A 146 -17.62 -29.81 -11.12
CA VAL A 146 -18.75 -28.87 -11.14
C VAL A 146 -18.88 -28.26 -12.54
N LYS A 147 -20.07 -27.74 -12.87
CA LYS A 147 -20.27 -26.95 -14.09
C LYS A 147 -19.99 -25.48 -13.80
N ALA A 148 -19.24 -24.82 -14.68
CA ALA A 148 -19.11 -23.36 -14.65
C ALA A 148 -20.01 -22.73 -15.73
N VAL A 149 -20.76 -21.69 -15.36
CA VAL A 149 -21.66 -20.92 -16.21
C VAL A 149 -20.87 -19.78 -16.86
N ARG A 150 -20.84 -19.76 -18.19
CA ARG A 150 -20.24 -18.69 -18.99
C ARG A 150 -21.17 -17.49 -19.08
N LYS A 151 -20.63 -16.33 -19.47
CA LYS A 151 -21.39 -15.09 -19.69
C LYS A 151 -22.53 -15.24 -20.71
N ASP A 152 -22.38 -16.11 -21.70
CA ASP A 152 -23.40 -16.41 -22.71
C ASP A 152 -24.47 -17.42 -22.23
N GLY A 153 -24.40 -17.86 -20.97
CA GLY A 153 -25.30 -18.82 -20.35
C GLY A 153 -24.96 -20.29 -20.63
N LYS A 154 -23.97 -20.59 -21.49
CA LYS A 154 -23.52 -21.97 -21.70
C LYS A 154 -22.69 -22.45 -20.52
N THR A 155 -22.63 -23.77 -20.33
CA THR A 155 -21.83 -24.37 -19.27
C THR A 155 -20.61 -25.11 -19.81
N ILE A 156 -19.54 -25.13 -19.02
CA ILE A 156 -18.35 -25.97 -19.23
C ILE A 156 -18.15 -26.87 -18.01
N ASP A 157 -17.66 -28.09 -18.23
CA ASP A 157 -17.33 -29.01 -17.15
C ASP A 157 -15.93 -28.65 -16.62
N VAL A 158 -15.81 -28.46 -15.30
CA VAL A 158 -14.56 -28.03 -14.68
C VAL A 158 -14.21 -28.86 -13.44
N LEU A 159 -12.90 -29.04 -13.22
CA LEU A 159 -12.36 -29.51 -11.95
C LEU A 159 -11.99 -28.31 -11.08
N LEU A 160 -12.71 -28.11 -9.99
CA LEU A 160 -12.58 -26.99 -9.06
C LEU A 160 -11.83 -27.40 -7.80
N SER A 161 -10.73 -26.70 -7.51
CA SER A 161 -9.99 -26.80 -6.26
C SER A 161 -10.10 -25.48 -5.49
N ILE A 162 -10.41 -25.55 -4.19
CA ILE A 162 -10.54 -24.38 -3.31
C ILE A 162 -9.79 -24.60 -2.01
N GLY A 163 -8.85 -23.70 -1.72
CA GLY A 163 -8.09 -23.64 -0.48
C GLY A 163 -8.38 -22.38 0.34
N LYS A 164 -8.18 -22.47 1.66
CA LYS A 164 -8.21 -21.31 2.56
C LYS A 164 -6.83 -20.64 2.57
N LEU A 165 -6.80 -19.32 2.41
CA LEU A 165 -5.60 -18.51 2.65
C LEU A 165 -5.57 -18.02 4.10
N LYS A 166 -4.42 -17.54 4.58
CA LYS A 166 -4.34 -16.87 5.90
C LYS A 166 -5.32 -15.68 5.93
N GLY A 167 -6.09 -15.55 7.01
CA GLY A 167 -7.15 -14.55 7.14
C GLY A 167 -8.54 -15.08 6.77
N ARG A 168 -9.38 -14.23 6.17
CA ARG A 168 -10.77 -14.55 5.76
C ARG A 168 -10.94 -14.69 4.24
N ASN A 169 -9.87 -15.10 3.54
CA ASN A 169 -9.85 -15.21 2.08
C ASN A 169 -9.64 -16.66 1.63
N TYR A 170 -10.07 -16.94 0.41
CA TYR A 170 -9.97 -18.23 -0.26
C TYR A 170 -9.24 -18.06 -1.60
N ILE A 171 -8.58 -19.12 -2.03
CA ILE A 171 -8.00 -19.24 -3.37
C ILE A 171 -8.68 -20.40 -4.10
N GLY A 172 -9.03 -20.17 -5.36
CA GLY A 172 -9.65 -21.14 -6.24
C GLY A 172 -8.84 -21.33 -7.51
N ALA A 173 -8.84 -22.55 -8.01
CA ALA A 173 -8.35 -22.90 -9.34
C ALA A 173 -9.35 -23.83 -10.01
N ALA A 174 -9.69 -23.54 -11.26
CA ALA A 174 -10.58 -24.36 -12.07
C ALA A 174 -9.87 -24.77 -13.38
N LYS A 175 -10.02 -26.03 -13.77
CA LYS A 175 -9.53 -26.57 -15.04
C LYS A 175 -10.72 -26.99 -15.89
N ASP A 176 -10.83 -26.44 -17.09
CA ASP A 176 -11.80 -26.90 -18.08
C ASP A 176 -11.43 -28.34 -18.52
N VAL A 177 -12.37 -29.25 -18.36
CA VAL A 177 -12.27 -30.66 -18.75
C VAL A 177 -13.32 -31.04 -19.79
N THR A 178 -13.97 -30.05 -20.40
CA THR A 178 -14.94 -30.27 -21.47
C THR A 178 -14.26 -31.02 -22.61
N VAL A 179 -14.68 -32.26 -22.85
CA VAL A 179 -14.16 -33.06 -23.96
C VAL A 179 -14.62 -32.40 -25.26
N LYS A 180 -13.68 -31.78 -25.98
CA LYS A 180 -13.92 -31.36 -27.36
C LYS A 180 -14.01 -32.62 -28.20
N ASN A 181 -15.24 -33.10 -28.44
CA ASN A 181 -15.49 -34.05 -29.49
C ASN A 181 -15.17 -33.35 -30.82
N TYR A 182 -13.93 -33.54 -31.31
CA TYR A 182 -13.61 -33.28 -32.69
C TYR A 182 -14.37 -34.32 -33.52
N LEU A 183 -15.53 -33.90 -34.04
CA LEU A 183 -16.19 -34.57 -35.17
C LEU A 183 -15.36 -34.33 -36.44
#